data_AF-A0A3A8E3I1-F1
#
_entry.id   AF-A0A3A8E3I1-F1
#
_cell.length_a   1.000
_cell.length_b   1.000
_cell.length_c   1.000
_cell.angle_alpha   90.00
_cell.angle_beta   90.00
_cell.angle_gamma   90.00
#
_symmetry.space_group_name_H-M   'P 1'
#
loop_
_entity.id
_entity.type
_entity.pdbx_description
1 polymer ?
#
loop_
_entity_poly.entity_id
_entity_poly.type
_entity_poly.pdbx_seq_one_letter_code
_entity_poly.pdbx_strand_id
1 'polypeptide(L)'
;MSLELDILLSPISEEHPCGADYAFSNEFQAIKKAKTQDDTLLEQGDWVSELKQADWSFVASQSVILLSEKTKDIRVYTWLMEAWSNLYGFDGIAKSLELLQKSLELYWLQIFPEIEDEDLDQRLGLLQGFIGLLPVVLKKVPIVNSSPYFNLADYESFLYQENQKRKHQQDAEEDVSAENNLENFERALSSTSKQIQYQNYQQFLDILSKWQQLKETLDELMDLDAPSYSSIDSQIENIQINLKKIYKADTFTVAASSSSVISAAINSDLSSEYSHMQENQVMHVQQNSAEQRFQAQPQNHLANREQAMQVLQDIAEYFQLNEPHSPVSYMLQKTIKWSQMPLHEWLTHVIKNENPLANIQEVLGVQNDTNDW
;
A
#
# COMPACT_ATOMS: atom_id res chain seq x y z
N MET A 1 -7.85 -18.62 -10.41
CA MET A 1 -8.00 -18.50 -11.88
C MET A 1 -6.97 -19.41 -12.58
N SER A 2 -7.31 -20.15 -13.64
CA SER A 2 -6.33 -20.93 -14.43
C SER A 2 -5.93 -20.17 -15.71
N LEU A 3 -5.39 -18.96 -15.54
CA LEU A 3 -4.75 -18.28 -16.65
C LEU A 3 -3.32 -18.81 -16.73
N GLU A 4 -2.96 -19.37 -17.88
CA GLU A 4 -1.58 -19.72 -18.19
C GLU A 4 -0.83 -18.42 -18.44
N LEU A 5 -0.28 -17.83 -17.38
CA LEU A 5 0.57 -16.65 -17.46
C LEU A 5 1.69 -16.84 -18.49
N ASP A 6 2.13 -18.08 -18.70
CA ASP A 6 3.15 -18.47 -19.68
C ASP A 6 2.77 -18.03 -21.11
N ILE A 7 1.48 -18.07 -21.48
CA ILE A 7 1.03 -17.58 -22.80
C ILE A 7 1.21 -16.06 -22.89
N LEU A 8 0.86 -15.35 -21.82
CA LEU A 8 0.98 -13.89 -21.75
C LEU A 8 2.44 -13.42 -21.64
N LEU A 9 3.33 -14.26 -21.13
CA LEU A 9 4.76 -14.00 -21.02
C LEU A 9 5.55 -14.46 -22.26
N SER A 10 4.93 -15.22 -23.17
CA SER A 10 5.60 -15.66 -24.39
C SER A 10 5.85 -14.48 -25.34
N PRO A 11 6.97 -14.45 -26.09
CA PRO A 11 7.24 -13.39 -27.05
C PRO A 11 6.19 -13.39 -28.16
N ILE A 12 5.84 -12.20 -28.67
CA ILE A 12 4.87 -12.06 -29.78
C ILE A 12 5.40 -12.70 -31.07
N SER A 13 6.69 -12.51 -31.34
CA SER A 13 7.42 -13.14 -32.45
C SER A 13 8.91 -13.21 -32.14
N GLU A 14 9.67 -14.01 -32.90
CA GLU A 14 11.12 -14.10 -32.73
C GLU A 14 11.84 -12.78 -33.06
N GLU A 15 11.38 -12.06 -34.09
CA GLU A 15 12.00 -10.80 -34.54
C GLU A 15 11.54 -9.60 -33.70
N HIS A 16 10.28 -9.59 -33.26
CA HIS A 16 9.69 -8.55 -32.43
C HIS A 16 9.03 -9.18 -31.19
N PRO A 17 9.80 -9.49 -30.13
CA PRO A 17 9.29 -10.09 -28.89
C PRO A 17 8.17 -9.29 -28.22
N CYS A 18 8.21 -7.95 -28.32
CA CYS A 18 7.18 -7.07 -27.78
C CYS A 18 6.08 -6.68 -28.76
N GLY A 19 6.16 -7.13 -30.03
CA GLY A 19 5.21 -6.74 -31.07
C GLY A 19 5.38 -5.29 -31.51
N ALA A 20 4.28 -4.53 -31.60
CA ALA A 20 4.28 -3.14 -32.07
C ALA A 20 3.57 -2.19 -31.09
N ASP A 21 3.75 -0.87 -31.26
CA ASP A 21 3.02 0.14 -30.50
C ASP A 21 1.57 0.27 -30.99
N TYR A 22 0.62 0.08 -30.06
CA TYR A 22 -0.82 0.17 -30.30
C TYR A 22 -1.46 1.43 -29.70
N ALA A 23 -0.68 2.43 -29.28
CA ALA A 23 -1.16 3.65 -28.62
C ALA A 23 -2.39 4.31 -29.28
N PHE A 24 -2.42 4.33 -30.61
CA PHE A 24 -3.45 4.98 -31.44
C PHE A 24 -4.42 3.98 -32.10
N SER A 25 -4.33 2.71 -31.76
CA SER A 25 -5.17 1.64 -32.32
C SER A 25 -6.65 1.76 -31.89
N ASN A 26 -7.55 1.16 -32.67
CA ASN A 26 -8.97 1.10 -32.34
C ASN A 26 -9.21 0.21 -31.10
N GLU A 27 -8.36 -0.79 -30.91
CA GLU A 27 -8.35 -1.71 -29.78
C GLU A 27 -8.09 -0.97 -28.47
N PHE A 28 -7.08 -0.10 -28.43
CA PHE A 28 -6.80 0.75 -27.26
C PHE A 28 -7.96 1.72 -26.98
N GLN A 29 -8.55 2.31 -28.03
CA GLN A 29 -9.72 3.18 -27.87
C GLN A 29 -10.93 2.42 -27.33
N ALA A 30 -11.16 1.19 -27.81
CA ALA A 30 -12.24 0.34 -27.36
C ALA A 30 -12.10 -0.02 -25.88
N ILE A 31 -10.89 -0.40 -25.42
CA ILE A 31 -10.61 -0.68 -24.00
C ILE A 31 -10.83 0.58 -23.15
N LYS A 32 -10.28 1.73 -23.56
CA LYS A 32 -10.49 3.01 -22.85
C LYS A 32 -11.96 3.36 -22.71
N LYS A 33 -12.76 3.15 -23.78
CA LYS A 33 -14.20 3.37 -23.75
C LYS A 33 -14.92 2.38 -22.83
N ALA A 34 -14.53 1.11 -22.84
CA ALA A 34 -15.16 0.04 -22.07
C ALA A 34 -14.89 0.13 -20.56
N LYS A 35 -13.72 0.66 -20.16
CA LYS A 35 -13.39 0.86 -18.73
C LYS A 35 -14.00 2.12 -18.11
N THR A 36 -14.57 3.01 -18.93
CA THR A 36 -15.19 4.23 -18.41
C THR A 36 -16.52 3.88 -17.76
N GLN A 37 -16.70 4.29 -16.51
CA GLN A 37 -17.96 4.21 -15.79
C GLN A 37 -18.36 5.60 -15.28
N ASP A 38 -19.65 5.89 -15.22
CA ASP A 38 -20.17 7.14 -14.67
C ASP A 38 -20.15 7.10 -13.13
N ASP A 39 -19.91 8.26 -12.51
CA ASP A 39 -19.99 8.39 -11.06
C ASP A 39 -21.45 8.49 -10.63
N THR A 40 -21.90 7.52 -9.82
CA THR A 40 -23.27 7.44 -9.32
C THR A 40 -23.59 8.51 -8.27
N LEU A 41 -22.58 9.19 -7.73
CA LEU A 41 -22.76 10.27 -6.75
C LEU A 41 -22.95 11.65 -7.40
N LEU A 42 -22.72 11.78 -8.71
CA LEU A 42 -22.96 13.02 -9.41
C LEU A 42 -24.45 13.15 -9.75
N GLU A 43 -25.06 14.28 -9.36
CA GLU A 43 -26.40 14.63 -9.80
C GLU A 43 -26.41 14.80 -11.32
N GLN A 44 -26.97 13.82 -12.02
CA GLN A 44 -27.45 14.05 -13.38
C GLN A 44 -28.60 15.04 -13.23
N GLY A 45 -28.44 16.27 -13.73
CA GLY A 45 -29.50 17.29 -13.70
C GLY A 45 -30.76 16.85 -14.48
N ASP A 46 -31.45 17.76 -15.15
CA ASP A 46 -32.71 17.45 -15.86
C ASP A 46 -32.59 16.43 -17.03
N TRP A 47 -31.38 15.93 -17.32
CA TRP A 47 -31.09 14.92 -18.33
C TRP A 47 -30.67 13.61 -17.67
N VAL A 48 -31.62 12.71 -17.46
CA VAL A 48 -31.34 11.35 -16.97
C VAL A 48 -30.86 10.50 -18.15
N SER A 49 -29.60 10.09 -18.12
CA SER A 49 -29.01 9.14 -19.07
C SER A 49 -28.73 7.81 -18.37
N GLU A 50 -28.77 6.70 -19.12
CA GLU A 50 -28.36 5.41 -18.56
C GLU A 50 -26.91 5.49 -18.07
N LEU A 51 -26.70 5.21 -16.79
CA LEU A 51 -25.38 5.18 -16.17
C LEU A 51 -24.48 4.22 -16.93
N LYS A 52 -23.39 4.73 -17.50
CA LYS A 52 -22.40 3.92 -18.16
C LYS A 52 -21.70 3.06 -17.11
N GLN A 53 -21.77 1.75 -17.28
CA GLN A 53 -21.03 0.78 -16.47
C GLN A 53 -19.83 0.27 -17.24
N ALA A 54 -18.73 0.01 -16.52
CA ALA A 54 -17.54 -0.56 -17.13
C ALA A 54 -17.77 -2.04 -17.50
N ASP A 55 -17.34 -2.43 -18.70
CA ASP A 55 -17.36 -3.83 -19.14
C ASP A 55 -16.01 -4.48 -18.85
N TRP A 56 -15.82 -4.91 -17.60
CA TRP A 56 -14.56 -5.54 -17.16
C TRP A 56 -14.27 -6.86 -17.88
N SER A 57 -15.29 -7.59 -18.32
CA SER A 57 -15.12 -8.82 -19.09
C SER A 57 -14.52 -8.52 -20.47
N PHE A 58 -15.04 -7.50 -21.15
CA PHE A 58 -14.48 -7.02 -22.41
C PHE A 58 -13.04 -6.53 -22.22
N VAL A 59 -12.78 -5.67 -21.23
CA VAL A 59 -11.44 -5.15 -20.94
C VAL A 59 -10.45 -6.30 -20.71
N ALA A 60 -10.79 -7.29 -19.87
CA ALA A 60 -9.93 -8.45 -19.63
C ALA A 60 -9.66 -9.23 -20.91
N SER A 61 -10.70 -9.54 -21.70
CA SER A 61 -10.55 -10.33 -22.92
C SER A 61 -9.67 -9.65 -23.96
N GLN A 62 -9.87 -8.35 -24.20
CA GLN A 62 -9.11 -7.60 -25.19
C GLN A 62 -7.67 -7.37 -24.74
N SER A 63 -7.45 -7.07 -23.45
CA SER A 63 -6.09 -6.95 -22.91
C SER A 63 -5.31 -8.27 -23.02
N VAL A 64 -5.94 -9.42 -22.77
CA VAL A 64 -5.32 -10.74 -22.96
C VAL A 64 -4.95 -10.99 -24.42
N ILE A 65 -5.84 -10.67 -25.37
CA ILE A 65 -5.56 -10.80 -26.82
C ILE A 65 -4.39 -9.90 -27.22
N LEU A 66 -4.39 -8.64 -26.79
CA LEU A 66 -3.31 -7.71 -27.10
C LEU A 66 -1.96 -8.21 -26.56
N LEU A 67 -1.92 -8.61 -25.28
CA LEU A 67 -0.70 -9.09 -24.64
C LEU A 67 -0.20 -10.42 -25.20
N SER A 68 -1.07 -11.30 -25.69
CA SER A 68 -0.67 -12.59 -26.26
C SER A 68 -0.26 -12.50 -27.73
N GLU A 69 -0.87 -11.61 -28.52
CA GLU A 69 -0.73 -11.64 -29.98
C GLU A 69 -0.14 -10.39 -30.62
N LYS A 70 -0.19 -9.23 -29.96
CA LYS A 70 0.01 -7.93 -30.63
C LYS A 70 1.08 -7.04 -30.01
N THR A 71 1.06 -6.86 -28.69
CA THR A 71 1.89 -5.87 -28.02
C THR A 71 2.16 -6.22 -26.56
N LYS A 72 3.39 -6.03 -26.09
CA LYS A 72 3.72 -5.98 -24.66
C LYS A 72 3.80 -4.51 -24.26
N ASP A 73 2.77 -4.02 -23.57
CA ASP A 73 2.62 -2.59 -23.30
C ASP A 73 2.17 -2.34 -21.87
N ILE A 74 2.90 -1.49 -21.13
CA ILE A 74 2.64 -1.15 -19.72
C ILE A 74 1.19 -0.69 -19.50
N ARG A 75 0.61 0.05 -20.45
CA ARG A 75 -0.78 0.54 -20.38
C ARG A 75 -1.78 -0.60 -20.35
N VAL A 76 -1.53 -1.66 -21.12
CA VAL A 76 -2.41 -2.82 -21.19
C VAL A 76 -2.36 -3.65 -19.91
N TYR A 77 -1.18 -3.79 -19.29
CA TYR A 77 -1.06 -4.43 -17.97
C TYR A 77 -1.85 -3.66 -16.90
N THR A 78 -1.85 -2.32 -16.92
CA THR A 78 -2.68 -1.51 -16.03
C THR A 78 -4.17 -1.80 -16.21
N TRP A 79 -4.67 -1.81 -17.44
CA TRP A 79 -6.09 -2.10 -17.70
C TRP A 79 -6.46 -3.54 -17.33
N LEU A 80 -5.54 -4.47 -17.53
CA LEU A 80 -5.72 -5.86 -17.14
C LEU A 80 -5.82 -6.00 -15.61
N MET A 81 -5.01 -5.26 -14.84
CA MET A 81 -5.12 -5.23 -13.37
C MET A 81 -6.48 -4.72 -12.92
N GLU A 82 -6.98 -3.61 -13.50
CA GLU A 82 -8.33 -3.10 -13.21
C GLU A 82 -9.39 -4.16 -13.50
N ALA A 83 -9.33 -4.82 -14.67
CA ALA A 83 -10.32 -5.81 -15.04
C ALA A 83 -10.24 -7.06 -14.15
N TRP A 84 -9.03 -7.57 -13.89
CA TRP A 84 -8.86 -8.76 -13.07
C TRP A 84 -9.18 -8.52 -11.60
N SER A 85 -8.95 -7.31 -11.06
CA SER A 85 -9.39 -6.98 -9.71
C SER A 85 -10.91 -7.02 -9.58
N ASN A 86 -11.64 -6.54 -10.60
CA ASN A 86 -13.11 -6.53 -10.58
C ASN A 86 -13.71 -7.92 -10.82
N LEU A 87 -13.08 -8.75 -11.65
CA LEU A 87 -13.60 -10.07 -12.01
C LEU A 87 -13.16 -11.18 -11.04
N TYR A 88 -11.97 -11.06 -10.46
CA TYR A 88 -11.30 -12.15 -9.73
C TYR A 88 -10.73 -11.71 -8.37
N GLY A 89 -10.98 -10.47 -7.95
CA GLY A 89 -10.61 -9.97 -6.63
C GLY A 89 -9.10 -10.00 -6.38
N PHE A 90 -8.72 -10.45 -5.17
CA PHE A 90 -7.32 -10.48 -4.75
C PHE A 90 -6.44 -11.40 -5.61
N ASP A 91 -6.95 -12.57 -6.02
CA ASP A 91 -6.24 -13.49 -6.92
C ASP A 91 -5.89 -12.81 -8.26
N GLY A 92 -6.84 -12.05 -8.81
CA GLY A 92 -6.64 -11.27 -10.03
C GLY A 92 -5.53 -10.23 -9.89
N ILE A 93 -5.53 -9.48 -8.79
CA ILE A 93 -4.49 -8.46 -8.51
C ILE A 93 -3.11 -9.12 -8.39
N ALA A 94 -2.99 -10.21 -7.63
CA ALA A 94 -1.73 -10.93 -7.46
C ALA A 94 -1.16 -11.40 -8.80
N LYS A 95 -2.03 -11.94 -9.67
CA LYS A 95 -1.65 -12.39 -11.01
C LYS A 95 -1.26 -11.25 -11.93
N SER A 96 -1.90 -10.09 -11.85
CA SER A 96 -1.50 -8.91 -12.62
C SER A 96 -0.15 -8.34 -12.19
N LEU A 97 0.13 -8.32 -10.87
CA LEU A 97 1.44 -7.91 -10.35
C LEU A 97 2.55 -8.87 -10.83
N GLU A 98 2.33 -10.18 -10.69
CA GLU A 98 3.26 -11.21 -11.17
C GLU A 98 3.51 -11.09 -12.67
N LEU A 99 2.45 -10.86 -13.46
CA LEU A 99 2.56 -10.73 -14.90
C LEU A 99 3.36 -9.49 -15.31
N LEU A 100 3.07 -8.32 -14.73
CA LEU A 100 3.82 -7.11 -15.04
C LEU A 100 5.29 -7.26 -14.63
N GLN A 101 5.54 -7.74 -13.41
CA GLN A 101 6.89 -7.94 -12.88
C GLN A 101 7.74 -8.81 -13.82
N LYS A 102 7.27 -10.01 -14.16
CA LYS A 102 7.98 -10.92 -15.09
C LYS A 102 8.11 -10.33 -16.50
N SER A 103 7.12 -9.58 -16.97
CA SER A 103 7.19 -8.94 -18.29
C SER A 103 8.25 -7.85 -18.33
N LEU A 104 8.41 -7.09 -17.24
CA LEU A 104 9.47 -6.10 -17.12
C LEU A 104 10.84 -6.77 -17.10
N GLU A 105 11.03 -7.85 -16.34
CA GLU A 105 12.30 -8.61 -16.35
C GLU A 105 12.67 -9.13 -17.74
N LEU A 106 11.70 -9.70 -18.47
CA LEU A 106 11.94 -10.31 -19.78
C LEU A 106 12.16 -9.27 -20.88
N TYR A 107 11.42 -8.16 -20.81
CA TYR A 107 11.23 -7.28 -21.96
C TYR A 107 11.57 -5.82 -21.71
N TRP A 108 12.24 -5.49 -20.59
CA TRP A 108 12.48 -4.10 -20.18
C TRP A 108 12.87 -3.19 -21.33
N LEU A 109 13.88 -3.52 -22.14
CA LEU A 109 14.35 -2.63 -23.21
C LEU A 109 13.30 -2.41 -24.31
N GLN A 110 12.49 -3.42 -24.64
CA GLN A 110 11.60 -3.43 -25.81
C GLN A 110 10.11 -3.23 -25.48
N ILE A 111 9.73 -3.27 -24.20
CA ILE A 111 8.34 -3.13 -23.78
C ILE A 111 7.82 -1.73 -24.13
N PHE A 112 6.57 -1.64 -24.59
CA PHE A 112 5.97 -0.36 -24.98
C PHE A 112 5.46 0.44 -23.77
N PRO A 113 5.60 1.77 -23.80
CA PRO A 113 6.30 2.56 -24.82
C PRO A 113 7.82 2.37 -24.76
N GLU A 114 8.50 2.40 -25.91
CA GLU A 114 9.98 2.27 -25.97
C GLU A 114 10.69 3.44 -25.25
N ILE A 115 11.91 3.22 -24.79
CA ILE A 115 12.75 4.31 -24.27
C ILE A 115 13.34 5.06 -25.46
N GLU A 116 13.03 6.35 -25.55
CA GLU A 116 13.58 7.25 -26.56
C GLU A 116 14.63 8.15 -25.88
N ASP A 117 15.79 8.35 -26.52
CA ASP A 117 16.85 9.27 -26.06
C ASP A 117 17.31 9.07 -24.59
N GLU A 118 17.29 7.83 -24.09
CA GLU A 118 17.59 7.47 -22.69
C GLU A 118 16.62 8.11 -21.65
N ASP A 119 15.46 8.60 -22.09
CA ASP A 119 14.44 9.19 -21.24
C ASP A 119 13.45 8.14 -20.71
N LEU A 120 13.42 7.97 -19.38
CA LEU A 120 12.54 7.04 -18.69
C LEU A 120 11.19 7.65 -18.29
N ASP A 121 11.00 8.96 -18.43
CA ASP A 121 9.87 9.70 -17.83
C ASP A 121 8.51 9.13 -18.23
N GLN A 122 8.34 8.75 -19.51
CA GLN A 122 7.08 8.19 -19.98
C GLN A 122 6.77 6.84 -19.33
N ARG A 123 7.77 5.95 -19.23
CA ARG A 123 7.61 4.63 -18.58
C ARG A 123 7.39 4.80 -17.09
N LEU A 124 8.17 5.67 -16.45
CA LEU A 124 8.02 6.00 -15.04
C LEU A 124 6.62 6.51 -14.72
N GLY A 125 6.09 7.43 -15.51
CA GLY A 125 4.72 7.94 -15.33
C GLY A 125 3.65 6.84 -15.46
N LEU A 126 3.81 5.91 -16.41
CA LEU A 126 2.89 4.79 -16.58
C LEU A 126 2.97 3.76 -15.44
N LEU A 127 4.19 3.45 -14.98
CA LEU A 127 4.43 2.56 -13.84
C LEU A 127 3.94 3.18 -12.54
N GLN A 128 4.17 4.48 -12.32
CA GLN A 128 3.60 5.21 -11.19
C GLN A 128 2.06 5.20 -11.23
N GLY A 129 1.47 5.33 -12.42
CA GLY A 129 0.02 5.17 -12.61
C GLY A 129 -0.49 3.78 -12.24
N PHE A 130 0.23 2.73 -12.66
CA PHE A 130 -0.06 1.35 -12.27
C PHE A 130 0.04 1.15 -10.75
N ILE A 131 1.14 1.61 -10.15
CA ILE A 131 1.41 1.51 -8.72
C ILE A 131 0.38 2.27 -7.89
N GLY A 132 0.05 3.51 -8.29
CA GLY A 132 -0.94 4.34 -7.62
C GLY A 132 -2.36 3.77 -7.65
N LEU A 133 -2.67 2.95 -8.65
CA LEU A 133 -3.94 2.25 -8.77
C LEU A 133 -4.06 1.07 -7.78
N LEU A 134 -2.96 0.47 -7.35
CA LEU A 134 -2.95 -0.75 -6.52
C LEU A 134 -3.78 -0.60 -5.22
N PRO A 135 -3.59 0.44 -4.37
CA PRO A 135 -4.43 0.64 -3.19
C PRO A 135 -5.91 0.85 -3.51
N VAL A 136 -6.22 1.50 -4.65
CA VAL A 136 -7.60 1.78 -5.08
C VAL A 136 -8.32 0.47 -5.42
N VAL A 137 -7.70 -0.40 -6.22
CA VAL A 137 -8.32 -1.68 -6.58
C VAL A 137 -8.42 -2.62 -5.39
N LEU A 138 -7.43 -2.64 -4.49
CA LEU A 138 -7.45 -3.44 -3.26
C LEU A 138 -8.64 -3.10 -2.37
N LYS A 139 -8.93 -1.81 -2.19
CA LYS A 139 -10.06 -1.37 -1.37
C LYS A 139 -11.42 -1.71 -1.97
N LYS A 140 -11.51 -1.89 -3.28
CA LYS A 140 -12.74 -2.19 -4.02
C LYS A 140 -13.02 -3.69 -4.17
N VAL A 141 -12.09 -4.57 -3.81
CA VAL A 141 -12.34 -6.03 -3.82
C VAL A 141 -13.46 -6.37 -2.81
N PRO A 142 -14.51 -7.11 -3.22
CA PRO A 142 -15.52 -7.59 -2.29
C PRO A 142 -14.92 -8.47 -1.20
N ILE A 143 -15.22 -8.15 0.06
CA ILE A 143 -14.75 -8.88 1.24
C ILE A 143 -15.85 -9.76 1.87
N VAL A 144 -17.07 -9.65 1.36
CA VAL A 144 -18.22 -10.50 1.69
C VAL A 144 -18.71 -11.24 0.44
N ASN A 145 -19.35 -12.39 0.62
CA ASN A 145 -19.78 -13.25 -0.50
C ASN A 145 -21.29 -13.23 -0.80
N SER A 146 -22.05 -12.36 -0.14
CA SER A 146 -23.49 -12.19 -0.33
C SER A 146 -23.82 -10.76 -0.74
N SER A 147 -24.80 -10.57 -1.61
CA SER A 147 -25.27 -9.25 -2.01
C SER A 147 -25.91 -8.49 -0.83
N PRO A 148 -25.63 -7.19 -0.62
CA PRO A 148 -24.69 -6.36 -1.38
C PRO A 148 -23.22 -6.75 -1.15
N TYR A 149 -22.44 -6.82 -2.23
CA TYR A 149 -21.03 -7.23 -2.21
C TYR A 149 -20.12 -6.12 -1.67
N PHE A 150 -20.16 -5.91 -0.36
CA PHE A 150 -19.38 -4.87 0.29
C PHE A 150 -17.87 -5.10 0.18
N ASN A 151 -17.15 -4.00 0.02
CA ASN A 151 -15.69 -3.93 -0.03
C ASN A 151 -15.13 -3.09 1.15
N LEU A 152 -13.82 -2.91 1.20
CA LEU A 152 -13.19 -2.14 2.28
C LEU A 152 -13.47 -0.64 2.17
N ALA A 153 -13.58 -0.09 0.95
CA ALA A 153 -13.95 1.32 0.77
C ALA A 153 -15.35 1.62 1.31
N ASP A 154 -16.31 0.69 1.12
CA ASP A 154 -17.66 0.80 1.69
C ASP A 154 -17.60 0.84 3.22
N TYR A 155 -16.84 -0.08 3.82
CA TYR A 155 -16.65 -0.13 5.27
C TYR A 155 -16.02 1.15 5.84
N GLU A 156 -14.97 1.68 5.19
CA GLU A 156 -14.34 2.96 5.55
C GLU A 156 -15.33 4.12 5.45
N SER A 157 -16.16 4.16 4.41
CA SER A 157 -17.21 5.16 4.21
C SER A 157 -18.29 5.09 5.28
N PHE A 158 -18.76 3.89 5.64
CA PHE A 158 -19.75 3.69 6.69
C PHE A 158 -19.23 4.15 8.06
N LEU A 159 -17.98 3.80 8.40
CA LEU A 159 -17.35 4.28 9.63
C LEU A 159 -17.24 5.81 9.66
N TYR A 160 -16.89 6.43 8.53
CA TYR A 160 -16.80 7.88 8.44
C TYR A 160 -18.16 8.55 8.66
N GLN A 161 -19.22 8.06 8.01
CA GLN A 161 -20.59 8.55 8.18
C GLN A 161 -21.07 8.41 9.62
N GLU A 162 -20.80 7.27 10.27
CA GLU A 162 -21.20 7.05 11.66
C GLU A 162 -20.45 7.99 12.62
N ASN A 163 -19.15 8.19 12.41
CA ASN A 163 -18.35 9.13 13.20
C ASN A 163 -18.82 10.58 13.03
N GLN A 164 -19.25 10.97 11.82
CA GLN A 164 -19.87 12.28 11.60
C GLN A 164 -21.20 12.42 12.35
N LYS A 165 -22.08 11.42 12.27
CA LYS A 165 -23.35 11.41 13.01
C LYS A 165 -23.12 11.58 14.51
N ARG A 166 -22.16 10.85 15.10
CA ARG A 166 -21.81 10.97 16.53
C ARG A 166 -21.29 12.36 16.92
N LYS A 167 -20.60 13.07 16.02
CA LYS A 167 -20.16 14.45 16.25
C LYS A 167 -21.31 15.45 16.19
N HIS A 168 -22.28 15.24 15.30
CA HIS A 168 -23.42 16.15 15.10
C HIS A 168 -24.66 15.80 15.94
N GLN A 169 -24.74 14.61 16.54
CA GLN A 169 -25.81 14.19 17.46
C GLN A 169 -25.82 14.96 18.79
N GLN A 170 -24.88 15.87 19.04
CA GLN A 170 -25.04 16.85 20.11
C GLN A 170 -26.09 17.94 19.78
N ASP A 171 -26.54 18.09 18.52
CA ASP A 171 -27.40 19.22 18.08
C ASP A 171 -28.65 18.88 17.23
N ALA A 172 -29.00 17.61 16.94
CA ALA A 172 -30.19 17.31 16.11
C ALA A 172 -30.93 16.01 16.48
N GLU A 173 -32.28 16.08 16.40
CA GLU A 173 -33.24 15.00 16.63
C GLU A 173 -33.00 13.78 15.73
N GLU A 174 -33.16 12.58 16.31
CA GLU A 174 -32.93 11.29 15.66
C GLU A 174 -33.81 11.10 14.42
N ASP A 175 -33.21 11.07 13.24
CA ASP A 175 -33.85 10.48 12.06
C ASP A 175 -33.79 8.94 12.19
N VAL A 176 -34.87 8.38 12.72
CA VAL A 176 -35.05 6.95 13.07
C VAL A 176 -35.11 6.04 11.82
N SER A 177 -34.99 6.58 10.59
CA SER A 177 -35.16 5.82 9.35
C SER A 177 -33.87 5.44 8.61
N ALA A 178 -32.69 5.85 9.07
CA ALA A 178 -31.44 5.53 8.39
C ALA A 178 -31.06 4.05 8.62
N GLU A 179 -31.21 3.21 7.60
CA GLU A 179 -30.65 1.86 7.58
C GLU A 179 -29.19 1.89 8.05
N ASN A 180 -28.88 1.06 9.05
CA ASN A 180 -27.53 0.99 9.58
C ASN A 180 -26.65 0.18 8.63
N ASN A 181 -26.07 0.86 7.63
CA ASN A 181 -25.18 0.27 6.63
C ASN A 181 -24.03 -0.53 7.26
N LEU A 182 -23.53 -0.10 8.42
CA LEU A 182 -22.49 -0.83 9.15
C LEU A 182 -23.02 -2.16 9.72
N GLU A 183 -24.23 -2.17 10.28
CA GLU A 183 -24.86 -3.41 10.75
C GLU A 183 -25.14 -4.37 9.59
N ASN A 184 -25.59 -3.85 8.44
CA ASN A 184 -25.78 -4.64 7.23
C ASN A 184 -24.46 -5.26 6.74
N PHE A 185 -23.37 -4.50 6.77
CA PHE A 185 -22.03 -4.99 6.49
C PHE A 185 -21.61 -6.10 7.47
N GLU A 186 -21.76 -5.89 8.78
CA GLU A 186 -21.40 -6.87 9.81
C GLU A 186 -22.20 -8.17 9.66
N ARG A 187 -23.48 -8.05 9.32
CA ARG A 187 -24.35 -9.20 9.05
C ARG A 187 -23.87 -9.98 7.83
N ALA A 188 -23.55 -9.31 6.71
CA ALA A 188 -23.01 -9.94 5.50
C ALA A 188 -21.62 -10.58 5.74
N LEU A 189 -20.79 -9.96 6.57
CA LEU A 189 -19.50 -10.53 6.98
C LEU A 189 -19.70 -11.77 7.86
N SER A 190 -20.68 -11.77 8.76
CA SER A 190 -20.98 -12.90 9.63
C SER A 190 -21.52 -14.12 8.87
N SER A 191 -22.28 -13.90 7.79
CA SER A 191 -22.78 -14.96 6.90
C SER A 191 -21.71 -15.48 5.94
N THR A 192 -20.66 -14.69 5.67
CA THR A 192 -19.52 -15.12 4.86
C THR A 192 -18.73 -16.19 5.60
N SER A 193 -18.55 -17.37 4.98
CA SER A 193 -17.89 -18.50 5.63
C SER A 193 -16.45 -18.18 6.06
N LYS A 194 -15.99 -18.79 7.16
CA LYS A 194 -14.61 -18.61 7.66
C LYS A 194 -13.54 -19.08 6.68
N GLN A 195 -13.86 -20.08 5.86
CA GLN A 195 -12.98 -20.55 4.80
C GLN A 195 -12.73 -19.46 3.75
N ILE A 196 -13.78 -18.76 3.30
CA ILE A 196 -13.66 -17.67 2.32
C ILE A 196 -12.91 -16.49 2.94
N GLN A 197 -13.22 -16.10 4.18
CA GLN A 197 -12.49 -15.04 4.88
C GLN A 197 -10.99 -15.36 4.99
N TYR A 198 -10.64 -16.61 5.31
CA TYR A 198 -9.26 -17.08 5.35
C TYR A 198 -8.60 -17.04 3.97
N GLN A 199 -9.27 -17.57 2.94
CA GLN A 199 -8.77 -17.56 1.56
C GLN A 199 -8.51 -16.14 1.05
N ASN A 200 -9.45 -15.22 1.25
CA ASN A 200 -9.29 -13.81 0.89
C ASN A 200 -8.07 -13.20 1.57
N TYR A 201 -7.87 -13.49 2.86
CA TYR A 201 -6.72 -12.98 3.60
C TYR A 201 -5.40 -13.58 3.10
N GLN A 202 -5.36 -14.89 2.79
CA GLN A 202 -4.17 -15.51 2.20
C GLN A 202 -3.82 -14.93 0.82
N GLN A 203 -4.82 -14.72 -0.04
CA GLN A 203 -4.62 -14.07 -1.34
C GLN A 203 -4.10 -12.63 -1.17
N PHE A 204 -4.61 -11.89 -0.18
CA PHE A 204 -4.07 -10.57 0.13
C PHE A 204 -2.59 -10.63 0.58
N LEU A 205 -2.18 -11.64 1.36
CA LEU A 205 -0.77 -11.81 1.72
C LEU A 205 0.11 -12.16 0.52
N ASP A 206 -0.40 -12.94 -0.45
CA ASP A 206 0.32 -13.19 -1.71
C ASP A 206 0.56 -11.89 -2.48
N ILE A 207 -0.42 -10.98 -2.52
CA ILE A 207 -0.24 -9.64 -3.12
C ILE A 207 0.93 -8.89 -2.47
N LEU A 208 1.12 -8.97 -1.14
CA LEU A 208 2.25 -8.32 -0.49
C LEU A 208 3.59 -8.89 -0.97
N SER A 209 3.66 -10.21 -1.19
CA SER A 209 4.85 -10.85 -1.75
C SER A 209 5.10 -10.42 -3.20
N LYS A 210 4.05 -10.38 -4.03
CA LYS A 210 4.16 -9.93 -5.43
C LYS A 210 4.49 -8.45 -5.55
N TRP A 211 3.98 -7.63 -4.64
CA TRP A 211 4.30 -6.21 -4.56
C TRP A 211 5.79 -6.01 -4.24
N GLN A 212 6.33 -6.77 -3.29
CA GLN A 212 7.75 -6.72 -2.96
C GLN A 212 8.64 -7.14 -4.15
N GLN A 213 8.28 -8.22 -4.85
CA GLN A 213 8.99 -8.66 -6.07
C GLN A 213 8.98 -7.59 -7.16
N LEU A 214 7.84 -6.93 -7.38
CA LEU A 214 7.75 -5.84 -8.36
C LEU A 214 8.66 -4.66 -7.98
N LYS A 215 8.70 -4.26 -6.70
CA LYS A 215 9.59 -3.19 -6.23
C LYS A 215 11.06 -3.54 -6.48
N GLU A 216 11.48 -4.76 -6.13
CA GLU A 216 12.85 -5.23 -6.35
C GLU A 216 13.22 -5.18 -7.84
N THR A 217 12.36 -5.69 -8.73
CA THR A 217 12.58 -5.59 -10.18
C THR A 217 12.66 -4.13 -10.65
N LEU A 218 11.80 -3.25 -10.16
CA LEU A 218 11.81 -1.84 -10.55
C LEU A 218 13.07 -1.11 -10.08
N ASP A 219 13.53 -1.40 -8.86
CA ASP A 219 14.77 -0.84 -8.31
C ASP A 219 16.00 -1.32 -9.09
N GLU A 220 16.03 -2.59 -9.50
CA GLU A 220 17.09 -3.14 -10.34
C GLU A 220 17.12 -2.55 -11.75
N LEU A 221 15.95 -2.27 -12.34
CA LEU A 221 15.83 -1.79 -13.72
C LEU A 221 16.06 -0.28 -13.88
N MET A 222 15.81 0.50 -12.82
CA MET A 222 15.82 1.97 -12.86
C MET A 222 16.87 2.61 -11.95
N ASP A 223 17.50 1.84 -11.05
CA ASP A 223 18.52 2.31 -10.10
C ASP A 223 18.07 3.59 -9.36
N LEU A 224 18.69 4.74 -9.65
CA LEU A 224 18.39 6.01 -8.99
C LEU A 224 17.06 6.64 -9.43
N ASP A 225 16.53 6.25 -10.59
CA ASP A 225 15.28 6.79 -11.16
C ASP A 225 14.04 6.04 -10.65
N ALA A 226 14.21 5.00 -9.82
CA ALA A 226 13.11 4.23 -9.27
C ALA A 226 12.15 5.09 -8.42
N PRO A 227 10.82 4.89 -8.52
CA PRO A 227 9.85 5.70 -7.81
C PRO A 227 9.85 5.39 -6.30
N SER A 228 9.45 6.38 -5.49
CA SER A 228 9.22 6.16 -4.06
C SER A 228 7.94 5.36 -3.82
N TYR A 229 8.04 4.29 -3.03
CA TYR A 229 6.92 3.40 -2.70
C TYR A 229 6.25 3.71 -1.34
N SER A 230 6.83 4.60 -0.54
CA SER A 230 6.47 4.77 0.88
C SER A 230 5.00 5.13 1.14
N SER A 231 4.42 5.98 0.28
CA SER A 231 3.00 6.33 0.34
C SER A 231 2.10 5.11 0.06
N ILE A 232 2.50 4.27 -0.89
CA ILE A 232 1.75 3.09 -1.30
C ILE A 232 1.88 1.99 -0.25
N ASP A 233 3.09 1.77 0.26
CA ASP A 233 3.37 0.85 1.36
C ASP A 233 2.52 1.20 2.59
N SER A 234 2.47 2.48 2.97
CA SER A 234 1.64 2.95 4.09
C SER A 234 0.15 2.70 3.86
N GLN A 235 -0.36 2.87 2.64
CA GLN A 235 -1.76 2.59 2.31
C GLN A 235 -2.06 1.09 2.34
N ILE A 236 -1.17 0.25 1.79
CA ILE A 236 -1.31 -1.21 1.79
C ILE A 236 -1.23 -1.76 3.22
N GLU A 237 -0.35 -1.22 4.07
CA GLU A 237 -0.26 -1.57 5.49
C GLU A 237 -1.58 -1.25 6.22
N ASN A 238 -2.14 -0.07 5.99
CA ASN A 238 -3.45 0.30 6.54
C ASN A 238 -4.56 -0.65 6.07
N ILE A 239 -4.56 -1.05 4.80
CA ILE A 239 -5.50 -2.06 4.26
C ILE A 239 -5.30 -3.40 4.98
N GLN A 240 -4.04 -3.85 5.15
CA GLN A 240 -3.71 -5.09 5.85
C GLN A 240 -4.22 -5.09 7.29
N ILE A 241 -4.00 -4.00 8.03
CA ILE A 241 -4.46 -3.84 9.42
C ILE A 241 -5.99 -3.94 9.48
N ASN A 242 -6.70 -3.24 8.58
CA ASN A 242 -8.16 -3.28 8.53
C ASN A 242 -8.68 -4.68 8.17
N LEU A 243 -8.15 -5.33 7.13
CA LEU A 243 -8.55 -6.69 6.75
C LEU A 243 -8.25 -7.69 7.87
N LYS A 244 -7.09 -7.57 8.54
CA LYS A 244 -6.73 -8.39 9.69
C LYS A 244 -7.76 -8.25 10.82
N LYS A 245 -8.20 -7.02 11.13
CA LYS A 245 -9.22 -6.73 12.14
C LYS A 245 -10.59 -7.27 11.74
N ILE A 246 -11.04 -7.01 10.51
CA ILE A 246 -12.34 -7.42 9.98
C ILE A 246 -12.48 -8.94 10.01
N TYR A 247 -11.50 -9.67 9.47
CA TYR A 247 -11.54 -11.13 9.44
C TYR A 247 -11.14 -11.79 10.77
N LYS A 248 -10.65 -11.02 11.75
CA LYS A 248 -10.06 -11.52 13.00
C LYS A 248 -8.97 -12.54 12.71
N ALA A 249 -8.03 -12.18 11.83
CA ALA A 249 -7.13 -13.15 11.22
C ALA A 249 -6.16 -13.83 12.21
N ASP A 250 -5.96 -13.27 13.41
CA ASP A 250 -5.23 -13.93 14.50
C ASP A 250 -5.88 -15.27 14.93
N THR A 251 -7.16 -15.47 14.64
CA THR A 251 -7.86 -16.75 14.91
C THR A 251 -7.53 -17.84 13.88
N PHE A 252 -7.02 -17.48 12.71
CA PHE A 252 -6.73 -18.42 11.63
C PHE A 252 -5.47 -19.26 11.90
N THR A 253 -4.47 -18.70 12.58
CA THR A 253 -3.22 -19.39 12.94
C THR A 253 -3.45 -20.50 13.98
N VAL A 254 -4.43 -20.32 14.88
CA VAL A 254 -4.82 -21.31 15.88
C VAL A 254 -5.57 -22.50 15.26
N ALA A 255 -6.36 -22.26 14.21
CA ALA A 255 -7.09 -23.31 13.48
C ALA A 255 -6.18 -24.17 12.58
N ALA A 256 -5.16 -23.57 11.95
CA ALA A 256 -4.16 -24.31 11.17
C ALA A 256 -3.26 -25.19 12.06
N SER A 257 -2.92 -24.71 13.26
CA SER A 257 -2.11 -25.46 14.24
C SER A 257 -2.86 -26.61 14.90
N SER A 258 -4.20 -26.61 14.90
CA SER A 258 -5.02 -27.70 15.45
C SER A 258 -5.31 -28.81 14.44
N SER A 259 -5.20 -28.53 13.14
CA SER A 259 -5.33 -29.54 12.08
C SER A 259 -4.02 -30.32 11.82
N SER A 260 -2.86 -29.77 12.18
CA SER A 260 -1.55 -30.44 12.04
C SER A 260 -1.21 -31.41 13.16
N VAL A 261 -1.92 -31.38 14.30
CA VAL A 261 -1.63 -32.27 15.46
C VAL A 261 -2.22 -33.67 15.30
N ILE A 262 -3.19 -33.88 14.39
CA ILE A 262 -3.84 -35.20 14.21
C ILE A 262 -2.99 -36.13 13.31
N SER A 263 -2.11 -35.60 12.48
CA SER A 263 -1.25 -36.38 11.57
C SER A 263 0.14 -36.70 12.14
N ALA A 264 0.55 -36.09 13.25
CA ALA A 264 1.89 -36.29 13.85
C ALA A 264 1.95 -37.40 14.93
N ALA A 265 0.83 -38.05 15.27
CA ALA A 265 0.74 -38.98 16.40
C ALA A 265 0.91 -40.48 16.04
N ILE A 266 1.51 -40.84 14.90
CA ILE A 266 1.70 -42.26 14.52
C ILE A 266 3.18 -42.70 14.42
N ASN A 267 4.17 -41.80 14.38
CA ASN A 267 5.57 -42.24 14.31
C ASN A 267 6.42 -41.61 15.43
N SER A 268 6.36 -42.24 16.60
CA SER A 268 7.40 -42.10 17.61
C SER A 268 7.65 -43.47 18.24
N ASP A 269 8.62 -44.21 17.70
CA ASP A 269 9.35 -45.17 18.51
C ASP A 269 10.76 -45.45 17.96
N LEU A 270 11.72 -45.51 18.91
CA LEU A 270 13.15 -45.86 18.81
C LEU A 270 14.06 -44.86 18.05
N SER A 271 15.19 -44.39 18.58
CA SER A 271 16.04 -44.87 19.68
C SER A 271 17.02 -43.77 20.11
N SER A 272 17.20 -43.64 21.43
CA SER A 272 18.33 -42.99 22.11
C SER A 272 19.57 -43.88 22.09
N GLU A 273 20.78 -43.29 21.97
CA GLU A 273 21.92 -43.44 22.91
C GLU A 273 23.25 -42.81 22.40
N TYR A 274 23.83 -41.92 23.24
CA TYR A 274 25.23 -41.51 23.53
C TYR A 274 26.25 -41.24 22.38
N SER A 275 27.08 -40.17 22.37
CA SER A 275 28.08 -39.78 23.39
C SER A 275 28.75 -38.41 23.12
N HIS A 276 28.95 -37.65 24.21
CA HIS A 276 30.07 -36.80 24.66
C HIS A 276 31.10 -36.05 23.75
N MET A 277 31.26 -34.76 24.12
CA MET A 277 32.48 -33.93 24.32
C MET A 277 33.30 -33.41 23.12
N GLN A 278 33.33 -32.09 22.94
CA GLN A 278 34.50 -31.26 23.34
C GLN A 278 34.21 -29.75 23.27
N GLU A 279 34.62 -29.04 24.32
CA GLU A 279 34.73 -27.58 24.41
C GLU A 279 35.80 -27.05 23.45
N ASN A 280 35.59 -25.85 22.91
CA ASN A 280 36.72 -24.92 22.80
C ASN A 280 36.27 -23.46 22.94
N GLN A 281 36.89 -22.81 23.92
CA GLN A 281 36.79 -21.41 24.28
C GLN A 281 37.37 -20.52 23.19
N VAL A 282 36.78 -19.34 22.97
CA VAL A 282 37.48 -18.21 22.34
C VAL A 282 37.32 -16.97 23.21
N MET A 283 38.45 -16.31 23.40
CA MET A 283 38.78 -15.34 24.42
C MET A 283 37.94 -14.06 24.43
N HIS A 284 37.60 -13.68 25.66
CA HIS A 284 37.19 -12.36 26.08
C HIS A 284 38.40 -11.39 25.94
N VAL A 285 38.26 -10.34 25.12
CA VAL A 285 39.11 -9.15 25.23
C VAL A 285 38.27 -8.05 25.85
N GLN A 286 38.74 -7.61 27.00
CA GLN A 286 38.19 -6.57 27.84
C GLN A 286 38.83 -5.25 27.38
N GLN A 287 38.06 -4.34 26.80
CA GLN A 287 38.45 -2.94 26.63
C GLN A 287 37.44 -2.05 27.35
N ASN A 288 37.89 -1.52 28.49
CA ASN A 288 37.29 -0.39 29.17
C ASN A 288 37.49 0.85 28.30
N SER A 289 36.43 1.22 27.58
CA SER A 289 36.19 2.58 27.12
C SER A 289 34.86 2.96 27.72
N ALA A 290 34.80 4.06 28.48
CA ALA A 290 33.55 4.65 28.91
C ALA A 290 32.83 5.24 27.68
N GLU A 291 32.23 4.38 26.86
CA GLU A 291 31.33 4.80 25.79
C GLU A 291 30.00 5.16 26.44
N GLN A 292 29.64 6.45 26.41
CA GLN A 292 28.28 6.89 26.68
C GLN A 292 27.36 6.38 25.57
N ARG A 293 27.02 5.08 25.64
CA ARG A 293 25.97 4.50 24.80
C ARG A 293 24.64 5.00 25.34
N PHE A 294 23.83 5.57 24.46
CA PHE A 294 22.45 5.91 24.79
C PHE A 294 21.73 4.66 25.30
N GLN A 295 21.30 4.68 26.56
CA GLN A 295 20.52 3.61 27.18
C GLN A 295 19.20 4.19 27.67
N ALA A 296 18.12 3.93 26.93
CA ALA A 296 16.79 4.41 27.30
C ALA A 296 16.33 3.74 28.60
N GLN A 297 16.13 4.53 29.66
CA GLN A 297 15.60 4.05 30.93
C GLN A 297 14.06 4.17 30.93
N PRO A 298 13.31 3.11 31.28
CA PRO A 298 11.85 3.05 31.09
C PRO A 298 11.02 4.02 31.94
N GLN A 299 11.61 4.69 32.93
CA GLN A 299 10.88 5.52 33.89
C GLN A 299 11.12 7.03 33.77
N ASN A 300 11.94 7.51 32.81
CA ASN A 300 12.33 8.91 32.78
C ASN A 300 12.49 9.47 31.35
N HIS A 301 11.36 9.70 30.67
CA HIS A 301 11.33 10.19 29.29
C HIS A 301 12.06 11.53 29.09
N LEU A 302 11.99 12.45 30.06
CA LEU A 302 12.70 13.73 29.99
C LEU A 302 14.21 13.54 30.00
N ALA A 303 14.73 12.70 30.90
CA ALA A 303 16.16 12.39 30.98
C ALA A 303 16.65 11.66 29.72
N ASN A 304 15.85 10.72 29.18
CA ASN A 304 16.17 10.06 27.92
C ASN A 304 16.19 11.04 26.74
N ARG A 305 15.24 11.99 26.70
CA ARG A 305 15.22 13.02 25.65
C ARG A 305 16.46 13.89 25.70
N GLU A 306 16.86 14.34 26.89
CA GLU A 306 18.06 15.16 27.09
C GLU A 306 19.33 14.42 26.65
N GLN A 307 19.48 13.15 27.04
CA GLN A 307 20.59 12.30 26.60
C GLN A 307 20.61 12.10 25.07
N ALA A 308 19.46 11.87 24.45
CA ALA A 308 19.37 11.72 23.00
C ALA A 308 19.76 13.02 22.26
N MET A 309 19.37 14.17 22.80
CA MET A 309 19.75 15.48 22.24
C MET A 309 21.25 15.76 22.36
N GLN A 310 21.87 15.35 23.47
CA GLN A 310 23.32 15.49 23.64
C GLN A 310 24.10 14.66 22.61
N VAL A 311 23.69 13.40 22.40
CA VAL A 311 24.30 12.53 21.38
C VAL A 311 24.11 13.09 19.97
N LEU A 312 22.94 13.65 19.67
CA LEU A 312 22.69 14.30 18.37
C LEU A 312 23.58 15.53 18.15
N GLN A 313 23.84 16.31 19.20
CA GLN A 313 24.75 17.46 19.14
C GLN A 313 26.19 17.02 18.84
N ASP A 314 26.68 15.99 19.51
CA ASP A 314 28.03 15.45 19.29
C ASP A 314 28.21 14.93 17.85
N ILE A 315 27.16 14.27 17.31
CA ILE A 315 27.14 13.81 15.90
C ILE A 315 27.13 15.01 14.95
N ALA A 316 26.33 16.04 15.22
CA ALA A 316 26.26 17.23 14.38
C ALA A 316 27.61 17.98 14.32
N GLU A 317 28.31 18.09 15.44
CA GLU A 317 29.65 18.70 15.52
C GLU A 317 30.69 17.88 14.74
N TYR A 318 30.63 16.55 14.83
CA TYR A 318 31.50 15.67 14.04
C TYR A 318 31.30 15.87 12.53
N PHE A 319 30.05 15.88 12.05
CA PHE A 319 29.77 16.09 10.63
C PHE A 319 30.10 17.51 10.17
N GLN A 320 29.94 18.52 11.04
CA GLN A 320 30.33 19.89 10.72
C GLN A 320 31.85 20.06 10.55
N LEU A 321 32.64 19.34 11.35
CA LEU A 321 34.11 19.39 11.27
C LEU A 321 34.66 18.62 10.06
N ASN A 322 34.08 17.46 9.74
CA ASN A 322 34.60 16.58 8.69
C ASN A 322 33.92 16.79 7.33
N GLU A 323 32.67 17.24 7.30
CA GLU A 323 31.86 17.39 6.10
C GLU A 323 30.95 18.65 6.14
N PRO A 324 31.51 19.87 6.17
CA PRO A 324 30.75 21.11 6.37
C PRO A 324 29.73 21.43 5.26
N HIS A 325 29.85 20.82 4.08
CA HIS A 325 28.94 20.99 2.95
C HIS A 325 28.02 19.78 2.72
N SER A 326 28.05 18.78 3.62
CA SER A 326 27.15 17.63 3.54
C SER A 326 25.72 18.04 3.90
N PRO A 327 24.70 17.62 3.12
CA PRO A 327 23.30 17.80 3.47
C PRO A 327 22.97 17.23 4.87
N VAL A 328 23.69 16.20 5.31
CA VAL A 328 23.53 15.57 6.63
C VAL A 328 23.89 16.56 7.75
N SER A 329 25.02 17.28 7.64
CA SER A 329 25.43 18.29 8.62
C SER A 329 24.38 19.40 8.76
N TYR A 330 23.89 19.89 7.62
CA TYR A 330 22.84 20.92 7.58
C TYR A 330 21.52 20.43 8.21
N MET A 331 21.09 19.20 7.89
CA MET A 331 19.84 18.63 8.39
C MET A 331 19.91 18.35 9.90
N LEU A 332 21.03 17.84 10.42
CA LEU A 332 21.20 17.61 11.86
C LEU A 332 21.13 18.91 12.65
N GLN A 333 21.80 19.97 12.19
CA GLN A 333 21.72 21.30 12.82
C GLN A 333 20.29 21.86 12.80
N LYS A 334 19.58 21.68 11.68
CA LYS A 334 18.19 22.12 11.54
C LYS A 334 17.25 21.35 12.49
N THR A 335 17.43 20.04 12.62
CA THR A 335 16.67 19.20 13.55
C THR A 335 16.91 19.57 15.01
N ILE A 336 18.17 19.85 15.39
CA ILE A 336 18.50 20.31 16.75
C ILE A 336 17.81 21.64 17.07
N LYS A 337 17.85 22.58 16.12
CA LYS A 337 17.18 23.88 16.24
C LYS A 337 15.66 23.72 16.38
N TRP A 338 15.05 22.81 15.63
CA TRP A 338 13.61 22.53 15.72
C TRP A 338 13.21 21.86 17.04
N SER A 339 14.05 20.98 17.59
CA SER A 339 13.77 20.31 18.87
C SER A 339 13.67 21.28 20.06
N GLN A 340 14.34 22.42 19.97
CA GLN A 340 14.37 23.46 21.00
C GLN A 340 13.25 24.51 20.83
N MET A 341 12.55 24.52 19.69
CA MET A 341 11.48 25.46 19.40
C MET A 341 10.12 24.96 19.92
N PRO A 342 9.32 25.81 20.56
CA PRO A 342 7.90 25.54 20.78
C PRO A 342 7.16 25.29 19.46
N LEU A 343 6.18 24.39 19.47
CA LEU A 343 5.46 23.94 18.26
C LEU A 343 4.89 25.10 17.43
N HIS A 344 4.36 26.15 18.08
CA HIS A 344 3.78 27.32 17.40
C HIS A 344 4.82 28.16 16.65
N GLU A 345 6.04 28.25 17.17
CA GLU A 345 7.16 28.96 16.52
C GLU A 345 7.70 28.14 15.34
N TRP A 346 7.80 26.82 15.51
CA TRP A 346 8.19 25.90 14.43
C TRP A 346 7.20 25.93 13.26
N LEU A 347 5.89 25.90 13.53
CA LEU A 347 4.84 25.94 12.51
C LEU A 347 4.95 27.22 11.65
N THR A 348 5.28 28.35 12.27
CA THR A 348 5.47 29.63 11.58
C THR A 348 6.68 29.61 10.63
N HIS A 349 7.73 28.85 10.95
CA HIS A 349 8.93 28.72 10.12
C HIS A 349 8.79 27.73 8.96
N VAL A 350 7.96 26.70 9.12
CA VAL A 350 7.77 25.63 8.12
C VAL A 350 6.64 25.96 7.13
N ILE A 351 5.62 26.69 7.57
CA ILE A 351 4.48 27.07 6.74
C ILE A 351 4.77 28.45 6.12
N LYS A 352 5.32 28.45 4.89
CA LYS A 352 5.63 29.67 4.12
C LYS A 352 4.49 30.20 3.23
N ASN A 353 3.31 29.58 3.27
CA ASN A 353 2.17 30.03 2.47
C ASN A 353 1.03 30.52 3.38
N GLU A 354 0.55 31.73 3.07
CA GLU A 354 -0.45 32.48 3.83
C GLU A 354 -1.78 31.71 4.00
N ASN A 355 -2.34 31.81 5.21
CA ASN A 355 -3.67 31.37 5.66
C ASN A 355 -3.93 29.87 5.98
N PRO A 356 -3.28 29.33 7.03
CA PRO A 356 -3.89 28.28 7.86
C PRO A 356 -4.12 28.68 9.33
N LEU A 357 -3.60 29.84 9.78
CA LEU A 357 -3.66 30.25 11.19
C LEU A 357 -5.05 30.72 11.64
N ALA A 358 -5.85 31.30 10.74
CA ALA A 358 -7.22 31.72 11.07
C ALA A 358 -8.12 30.52 11.43
N ASN A 359 -8.02 29.42 10.67
CA ASN A 359 -8.80 28.21 10.92
C ASN A 359 -8.32 27.42 12.15
N ILE A 360 -7.03 27.52 12.51
CA ILE A 360 -6.49 26.84 13.70
C ILE A 360 -6.84 27.60 14.98
N GLN A 361 -6.89 28.94 14.95
CA GLN A 361 -7.33 29.75 16.10
C GLN A 361 -8.81 29.56 16.43
N GLU A 362 -9.65 29.36 15.41
CA GLU A 362 -11.07 29.06 15.57
C GLU A 362 -11.30 27.65 16.14
N VAL A 363 -10.51 26.66 15.70
CA VAL A 363 -10.59 25.27 16.18
C VAL A 363 -10.03 25.09 17.60
N LEU A 364 -9.09 25.94 18.04
CA LEU A 364 -8.49 25.87 19.38
C LEU A 364 -9.20 26.76 20.42
N GLY A 365 -10.21 27.53 20.02
CA GLY A 365 -11.09 28.25 20.96
C GLY A 365 -10.39 29.30 21.83
N VAL A 366 -9.29 29.89 21.36
CA VAL A 366 -8.59 30.96 22.09
C VAL A 366 -9.22 32.30 21.67
N GLN A 367 -10.12 32.83 22.48
CA GLN A 367 -10.59 34.21 22.35
C GLN A 367 -9.47 35.16 22.78
N ASN A 368 -9.19 36.16 21.94
CA ASN A 368 -8.43 37.32 22.40
C ASN A 368 -9.34 38.10 23.36
N ASP A 369 -9.03 38.05 24.66
CA ASP A 369 -9.46 39.09 25.59
C ASP A 369 -8.74 40.39 25.23
N THR A 370 -9.21 41.08 24.20
CA THR A 370 -9.00 42.52 24.08
C THR A 370 -9.95 43.18 25.07
N ASN A 371 -9.51 43.27 26.33
CA ASN A 371 -10.04 44.27 27.24
C ASN A 371 -9.69 45.65 26.67
N ASP A 372 -10.75 46.47 26.55
CA ASP A 372 -10.69 47.89 26.32
C ASP A 372 -9.58 48.57 27.15
N TRP A 373 -8.78 49.44 26.52
CA TRP A 373 -8.65 50.89 26.76
C TRP A 373 -7.50 51.48 25.93
#